data_AF-A0A1F5KMY0-F1
#
_entry.id   AF-A0A1F5KMY0-F1
#
_cell.length_a   1.000
_cell.length_b   1.000
_cell.length_c   1.000
_cell.angle_alpha   90.00
_cell.angle_beta   90.00
_cell.angle_gamma   90.00
#
_symmetry.space_group_name_H-M   'P 1'
#
loop_
_entity.id
_entity.type
_entity.pdbx_description
1 polymer ?
#
loop_
_entity_poly.entity_id
_entity_poly.type
_entity_poly.pdbx_seq_one_letter_code
_entity_poly.pdbx_strand_id
1 'polypeptide(L)' 'MKYHVYENWLHDKAIIHKSDCVYCKDGKGMFPGRQYNKKNGQWWGPFTYTQAAVKAIKTGKFRVNECSICLKRK' A
#
# COMPACT_ATOMS: atom_id res chain seq x y z
N MET A 1 6.19 -6.91 12.70
CA MET A 1 6.20 -5.86 11.66
C MET A 1 4.80 -5.69 11.11
N LYS A 2 4.37 -4.46 10.85
CA LYS A 2 3.05 -4.15 10.28
C LYS A 2 3.18 -3.72 8.82
N TYR A 3 2.26 -4.13 7.97
CA TYR A 3 2.23 -3.85 6.54
C TYR A 3 0.92 -3.19 6.14
N HIS A 4 0.98 -2.40 5.07
CA HIS A 4 -0.19 -1.78 4.45
C HIS A 4 -0.16 -2.01 2.95
N VAL A 5 -1.34 -2.02 2.33
CA VAL A 5 -1.48 -2.08 0.88
C VAL A 5 -2.03 -0.75 0.40
N TYR A 6 -1.33 -0.08 -0.50
CA TYR A 6 -1.88 1.04 -1.24
C TYR A 6 -2.50 0.52 -2.53
N GLU A 7 -3.81 0.60 -2.62
CA GLU A 7 -4.56 0.32 -3.84
C GLU A 7 -4.66 1.62 -4.64
N ASN A 8 -4.14 1.65 -5.85
CA ASN A 8 -4.13 2.80 -6.74
C ASN A 8 -5.02 2.51 -7.95
N TRP A 9 -6.12 3.27 -8.07
CA TRP A 9 -7.12 3.08 -9.12
C TRP A 9 -6.68 3.70 -10.45
N LEU A 10 -5.99 4.84 -10.40
CA LEU A 10 -5.54 5.55 -11.59
C LEU A 10 -4.50 4.78 -12.40
N HIS A 11 -3.63 4.04 -11.71
CA HIS A 11 -2.54 3.28 -12.33
C HIS A 11 -2.75 1.77 -12.28
N ASP A 12 -3.97 1.34 -11.95
CA ASP A 12 -4.39 -0.05 -11.82
C ASP A 12 -3.35 -0.96 -11.14
N LYS A 13 -2.91 -0.54 -9.93
CA LYS A 13 -1.86 -1.23 -9.18
C LYS A 13 -2.13 -1.27 -7.69
N ALA A 14 -1.65 -2.31 -7.03
CA ALA A 14 -1.58 -2.43 -5.58
C ALA A 14 -0.12 -2.58 -5.14
N ILE A 15 0.30 -1.80 -4.14
CA ILE A 15 1.68 -1.82 -3.64
C ILE A 15 1.69 -2.13 -2.14
N ILE A 16 2.48 -3.12 -1.74
CA ILE A 16 2.69 -3.49 -0.34
C ILE A 16 3.79 -2.61 0.25
N HIS A 17 3.54 -2.02 1.42
CA HIS A 17 4.49 -1.21 2.18
C HIS A 17 4.62 -1.72 3.62
N LYS A 18 5.79 -1.55 4.23
CA LYS A 18 5.91 -1.55 5.69
C LYS A 18 5.28 -0.28 6.26
N SER A 19 4.77 -0.34 7.49
CA SER A 19 4.08 0.78 8.13
C SER A 19 5.00 1.95 8.45
N ASP A 20 6.27 1.66 8.72
CA ASP A 20 7.36 2.63 8.95
C ASP A 20 7.93 3.23 7.65
N CYS A 21 7.41 2.84 6.48
CA CYS A 21 7.84 3.39 5.21
C CYS A 21 7.51 4.88 5.13
N VAL A 22 8.47 5.68 4.65
CA VAL A 22 8.33 7.13 4.41
C VAL A 22 7.13 7.51 3.53
N TYR A 23 6.67 6.59 2.69
CA TYR A 23 5.49 6.77 1.83
C TYR A 23 4.19 6.31 2.47
N CYS A 24 4.25 5.33 3.38
CA CYS A 24 3.08 4.76 4.03
C CYS A 24 2.68 5.59 5.24
N LYS A 25 3.64 5.95 6.10
CA LYS A 25 3.43 6.68 7.36
C LYS A 25 2.24 6.11 8.15
N ASP A 26 2.25 4.79 8.39
CA ASP A 26 1.17 4.08 9.08
C ASP A 26 -0.21 4.21 8.40
N GLY A 27 -0.23 4.04 7.07
CA GLY A 27 -1.45 4.12 6.25
C GLY A 27 -1.95 5.54 5.98
N LYS A 28 -1.23 6.58 6.41
CA LYS A 28 -1.61 8.00 6.21
C LYS A 28 -1.14 8.56 4.86
N GLY A 29 -0.18 7.92 4.21
CA GLY A 29 0.46 8.42 3.00
C GLY A 29 1.45 9.55 3.28
N MET A 30 2.05 10.11 2.21
CA MET A 30 3.04 11.20 2.34
C MET A 30 2.44 12.53 2.76
N PHE A 31 1.19 12.80 2.35
CA PHE A 31 0.50 14.08 2.51
C PHE A 31 -0.64 13.96 3.53
N PRO A 32 -0.35 14.01 4.84
CA PRO A 32 -1.38 13.97 5.87
C PRO A 32 -2.34 15.16 5.69
N GLY A 33 -3.66 14.91 5.76
CA GLY A 33 -4.69 15.94 5.65
C GLY A 33 -5.25 16.17 4.24
N ARG A 34 -4.56 15.74 3.18
CA ARG A 34 -5.26 15.45 1.93
C ARG A 34 -5.94 14.12 2.16
N GLN A 35 -7.26 14.14 2.32
CA GLN A 35 -8.06 12.94 2.05
C GLN A 35 -7.52 12.45 0.71
N TYR A 36 -6.80 11.32 0.68
CA TYR A 36 -6.51 10.64 -0.57
C TYR A 36 -7.88 10.28 -1.06
N ASN A 37 -8.44 11.23 -1.83
CA ASN A 37 -9.80 11.20 -2.27
C ASN A 37 -10.00 9.81 -2.82
N LYS A 38 -11.18 9.25 -2.61
CA LYS A 38 -11.70 8.06 -3.31
C LYS A 38 -11.74 8.25 -4.84
N LYS A 39 -10.78 8.97 -5.42
CA LYS A 39 -10.53 9.19 -6.84
C LYS A 39 -9.24 8.47 -7.25
N ASN A 40 -8.21 8.46 -6.39
CA ASN A 40 -6.88 7.97 -6.78
C ASN A 40 -6.53 6.60 -6.19
N GLY A 41 -7.15 6.23 -5.06
CA GLY A 41 -6.82 5.01 -4.35
C GLY A 41 -7.10 5.09 -2.86
N GLN A 42 -6.72 4.04 -2.13
CA GLN A 42 -6.87 3.96 -0.68
C GLN A 42 -5.81 3.07 -0.05
N TRP A 43 -5.59 3.28 1.25
CA TRP A 43 -4.74 2.43 2.06
C TRP A 43 -5.57 1.37 2.77
N TRP A 44 -5.01 0.17 2.85
CA TRP A 44 -5.58 -0.96 3.57
C TRP A 44 -4.60 -1.47 4.62
N GLY A 45 -5.11 -1.91 5.76
CA GLY A 45 -4.32 -2.44 6.87
C GLY A 45 -4.62 -1.71 8.17
N PRO A 46 -3.77 -1.91 9.21
CA PRO A 46 -2.51 -2.67 9.19
C PRO A 46 -2.72 -4.20 9.09
N PHE A 47 -1.73 -4.89 8.51
CA PHE A 47 -1.71 -6.34 8.29
C PHE A 47 -0.36 -6.99 8.67
N THR A 48 -0.35 -8.32 8.78
CA THR A 48 0.87 -9.13 8.57
C THR A 48 1.26 -9.14 7.09
N TYR A 49 2.48 -9.58 6.75
CA TYR A 49 2.93 -9.61 5.35
C TYR A 49 2.07 -10.53 4.48
N THR A 50 1.75 -11.74 4.95
CA THR A 50 0.89 -12.69 4.23
C THR A 50 -0.52 -12.15 4.03
N GLN A 51 -1.11 -11.52 5.05
CA GLN A 51 -2.40 -10.83 4.92
C GLN A 51 -2.33 -9.66 3.92
N ALA A 52 -1.23 -8.91 3.90
CA ALA A 52 -1.04 -7.82 2.94
C ALA A 52 -0.92 -8.35 1.50
N ALA A 53 -0.20 -9.46 1.28
CA ALA A 53 -0.10 -10.11 -0.02
C ALA A 53 -1.47 -10.62 -0.51
N VAL A 54 -2.23 -11.30 0.36
CA VAL A 54 -3.60 -11.74 0.06
C VAL A 54 -4.49 -10.53 -0.24
N LYS A 55 -4.43 -9.47 0.56
CA LYS A 55 -5.21 -8.26 0.31
C LYS A 55 -4.85 -7.61 -1.01
N ALA A 56 -3.56 -7.53 -1.35
CA ALA A 56 -3.10 -6.93 -2.60
C ALA A 56 -3.62 -7.71 -3.82
N ILE A 57 -3.62 -9.04 -3.79
CA ILE A 57 -4.26 -9.86 -4.84
C ILE A 57 -5.76 -9.59 -4.91
N LYS A 58 -6.44 -9.53 -3.76
CA LYS A 58 -7.89 -9.27 -3.67
C LYS A 58 -8.31 -7.85 -4.10
N THR A 59 -7.38 -6.93 -4.33
CA THR A 59 -7.72 -5.63 -4.95
C THR A 59 -8.11 -5.76 -6.42
N GLY A 60 -7.77 -6.88 -7.07
CA GLY A 60 -8.06 -7.13 -8.48
C GLY A 60 -7.27 -6.25 -9.45
N LYS A 61 -6.23 -5.55 -8.98
CA LYS A 61 -5.40 -4.67 -9.81
C LYS A 61 -4.47 -5.47 -10.70
N PHE A 62 -4.25 -4.99 -11.94
CA PHE A 62 -3.36 -5.66 -12.90
C PHE A 62 -1.93 -5.81 -12.38
N ARG A 63 -1.43 -4.84 -11.58
CA ARG A 63 -0.07 -4.87 -11.04
C ARG A 63 -0.07 -4.97 -9.52
N VAL A 64 0.42 -6.08 -8.98
CA VAL A 64 0.66 -6.25 -7.55
C VAL A 64 2.17 -6.25 -7.30
N ASN A 65 2.68 -5.26 -6.57
CA ASN A 65 4.10 -5.08 -6.33
C ASN A 65 4.42 -4.86 -4.85
N GLU A 66 5.68 -5.05 -4.48
CA GLU A 66 6.22 -4.58 -3.21
C GLU A 66 6.88 -3.21 -3.37
N CYS A 67 6.87 -2.42 -2.31
CA CYS A 67 7.56 -1.14 -2.30
C CYS A 67 9.07 -1.36 -2.40
N SER A 68 9.66 -0.87 -3.50
CA SER A 68 11.10 -0.91 -3.77
C SER A 68 11.97 -0.11 -2.81
N ILE A 69 11.39 0.57 -1.81
CA ILE A 69 12.13 1.36 -0.82
C ILE A 69 12.12 0.70 0.56
N CYS A 70 10.99 0.13 1.01
CA CYS A 70 10.92 -0.51 2.33
C CYS A 70 10.98 -2.05 2.28
N LEU A 71 10.82 -2.65 1.09
CA LEU A 71 10.77 -4.10 0.87
C LEU A 71 11.71 -4.62 -0.22
N LYS A 72 12.48 -3.75 -0.90
CA LYS A 72 13.57 -4.26 -1.76
C LYS A 72 14.51 -5.11 -0.91
N ARG A 73 14.63 -6.39 -1.27
CA ARG A 73 15.74 -7.21 -0.82
C ARG A 73 17.01 -6.59 -1.39
N LYS A 74 17.98 -6.29 -0.52
CA LYS A 74 19.37 -6.09 -0.93
C LYS A 74 19.90 -7.39 -1.53
#